data_AF-A0A2Z6RI49-F1
#
_entry.id   AF-A0A2Z6RI49-F1
#
_cell.length_a   1.000
_cell.length_b   1.000
_cell.length_c   1.000
_cell.angle_alpha   90.00
_cell.angle_beta   90.00
_cell.angle_gamma   90.00
#
_symmetry.space_group_name_H-M   'P 1'
#
loop_
_entity.id
_entity.type
_entity.pdbx_description
1 polymer ?
#
loop_
_entity_poly.entity_id
_entity_poly.type
_entity_poly.pdbx_seq_one_letter_code
_entity_poly.pdbx_strand_id
1 'polypeptide(L)'
;MQKITIEEWRKVIIDLPKEKASGPSKIFNELLQHMGPNMFKFTLQLANLCLTTGDIPAEWRDALLYPISKTMEWEHQLTKTRPITLLETIRKAVVKIITQKLSQIIANNNILKEENHAALLYYNN
;
A
#
# COMPACT_ATOMS: atom_id res chain seq x y z
N MET A 1 -10.34 2.84 14.40
CA MET A 1 -9.93 3.83 13.38
C MET A 1 -11.17 4.27 12.61
N GLN A 2 -11.28 5.54 12.20
CA GLN A 2 -12.44 6.03 11.45
C GLN A 2 -12.55 5.35 10.08
N LYS A 3 -13.77 5.01 9.65
CA LYS A 3 -14.07 4.46 8.32
C LYS A 3 -13.47 5.32 7.21
N ILE A 4 -13.12 4.66 6.12
CA ILE A 4 -12.60 5.26 4.89
C ILE A 4 -13.77 5.86 4.12
N THR A 5 -13.69 7.15 3.79
CA THR A 5 -14.73 7.85 3.01
C THR A 5 -14.59 7.54 1.51
N ILE A 6 -15.62 7.89 0.74
CA ILE A 6 -15.60 7.76 -0.73
C ILE A 6 -14.48 8.63 -1.31
N GLU A 7 -14.31 9.84 -0.76
CA GLU A 7 -13.33 10.83 -1.20
C GLU A 7 -11.91 10.37 -0.89
N GLU A 8 -11.66 9.86 0.33
CA GLU A 8 -10.37 9.28 0.73
C GLU A 8 -9.99 8.12 -0.20
N TRP A 9 -10.93 7.20 -0.44
CA TRP A 9 -10.69 6.05 -1.31
C TRP A 9 -10.44 6.47 -2.75
N ARG A 10 -11.28 7.36 -3.30
CA ARG A 10 -11.12 7.88 -4.66
C ARG A 10 -9.77 8.53 -4.86
N LYS A 11 -9.36 9.39 -3.90
CA LYS A 11 -8.06 10.04 -3.95
C LYS A 11 -6.92 9.03 -4.01
N VAL A 12 -6.93 8.03 -3.13
CA VAL A 12 -5.87 7.02 -3.11
C VAL A 12 -5.79 6.22 -4.40
N ILE A 13 -6.93 5.83 -4.96
CA ILE A 13 -6.98 5.06 -6.22
C ILE A 13 -6.45 5.88 -7.39
N ILE A 14 -6.88 7.13 -7.54
CA ILE A 14 -6.42 8.00 -8.64
C ILE A 14 -4.93 8.30 -8.50
N ASP A 15 -4.45 8.49 -7.27
CA ASP A 15 -3.05 8.78 -6.96
C ASP A 15 -2.14 7.52 -6.96
N LEU A 16 -2.62 6.37 -7.44
CA LEU A 16 -1.76 5.20 -7.64
C LEU A 16 -0.74 5.45 -8.77
N PRO A 17 0.54 5.09 -8.58
CA PRO A 17 1.54 5.28 -9.63
C PRO A 17 1.30 4.33 -10.80
N LYS A 18 1.46 4.80 -12.03
CA LYS A 18 1.35 3.94 -13.22
C LYS A 18 2.62 3.10 -13.43
N GLU A 19 2.51 2.09 -14.29
CA GLU A 19 3.57 1.20 -14.76
C GLU A 19 4.25 0.44 -13.62
N LYS A 20 3.47 0.11 -12.58
CA LYS A 20 3.95 -0.69 -11.46
C LYS A 20 3.53 -2.14 -11.61
N ALA A 21 4.41 -3.03 -11.19
CA ALA A 21 4.14 -4.46 -11.18
C ALA A 21 2.95 -4.79 -10.24
N SER A 22 2.10 -5.69 -10.71
CA SER A 22 0.96 -6.22 -9.98
C SER A 22 1.36 -7.36 -9.03
N GLY A 23 0.48 -7.67 -8.09
CA GLY A 23 0.60 -8.87 -7.24
C GLY A 23 0.14 -10.15 -7.94
N PRO A 24 -0.09 -11.23 -7.19
CA PRO A 24 -0.53 -12.53 -7.71
C PRO A 24 -1.74 -12.48 -8.66
N SER A 25 -2.73 -11.64 -8.38
CA SER A 25 -3.96 -11.49 -9.18
C SER A 25 -3.75 -10.88 -10.57
N LYS A 26 -2.58 -10.29 -10.83
CA LYS A 26 -2.27 -9.50 -12.02
C LYS A 26 -3.15 -8.26 -12.21
N ILE A 27 -3.83 -7.79 -11.16
CA ILE A 27 -4.58 -6.53 -11.20
C ILE A 27 -3.60 -5.36 -11.06
N PHE A 28 -3.44 -4.58 -12.12
CA PHE A 28 -2.59 -3.39 -12.17
C PHE A 28 -3.28 -2.15 -11.57
N ASN A 29 -2.48 -1.13 -11.23
CA ASN A 29 -2.98 0.13 -10.67
C ASN A 29 -3.97 0.82 -11.62
N GLU A 30 -3.68 0.76 -12.90
CA GLU A 30 -4.46 1.34 -14.00
C GLU A 30 -5.87 0.71 -14.08
N LEU A 31 -5.98 -0.59 -13.83
CA LEU A 31 -7.29 -1.26 -13.79
C LEU A 31 -8.16 -0.71 -12.65
N LEU A 32 -7.56 -0.37 -11.51
CA LEU A 32 -8.28 0.28 -10.41
C LEU A 32 -8.61 1.74 -10.72
N GLN A 33 -7.72 2.46 -11.39
CA GLN A 33 -7.96 3.85 -11.82
C GLN A 33 -9.12 3.96 -12.81
N HIS A 34 -9.32 2.93 -13.63
CA HIS A 34 -10.38 2.87 -14.64
C HIS A 34 -11.59 2.01 -14.23
N MET A 35 -11.66 1.59 -12.96
CA MET A 35 -12.74 0.70 -12.53
C MET A 35 -14.11 1.39 -12.54
N GLY A 36 -15.14 0.65 -12.94
CA GLY A 36 -16.52 1.13 -12.94
C GLY A 36 -17.10 1.34 -11.53
N PRO A 37 -18.26 2.01 -11.41
CA PRO A 37 -18.85 2.41 -10.14
C PRO A 37 -19.16 1.23 -9.19
N ASN A 38 -19.58 0.08 -9.74
CA ASN A 38 -19.87 -1.10 -8.93
C ASN A 38 -18.59 -1.66 -8.28
N MET A 39 -17.51 -1.78 -9.05
CA MET A 39 -16.22 -2.25 -8.54
C MET A 39 -15.62 -1.24 -7.56
N PHE A 40 -15.77 0.06 -7.82
CA PHE A 40 -15.36 1.11 -6.89
C PHE A 40 -16.08 0.96 -5.54
N LYS A 41 -17.40 0.79 -5.55
CA LYS A 41 -18.18 0.58 -4.32
C LYS A 41 -17.76 -0.69 -3.59
N PHE A 42 -17.57 -1.79 -4.32
CA PHE A 42 -17.14 -3.06 -3.73
C PHE A 42 -15.77 -2.95 -3.07
N THR A 43 -14.78 -2.36 -3.74
CA THR A 43 -13.43 -2.21 -3.18
C THR A 43 -13.40 -1.27 -1.98
N LEU A 44 -14.21 -0.21 -1.95
CA LEU A 44 -14.40 0.65 -0.77
C LEU A 44 -15.01 -0.12 0.40
N GLN A 45 -16.03 -0.95 0.14
CA GLN A 45 -16.64 -1.80 1.15
C GLN A 45 -15.63 -2.80 1.72
N LEU A 46 -14.84 -3.44 0.85
CA LEU A 46 -13.79 -4.37 1.24
C LEU A 46 -12.71 -3.67 2.08
N ALA A 47 -12.26 -2.48 1.68
CA ALA A 47 -11.28 -1.69 2.43
C ALA A 47 -11.78 -1.35 3.84
N ASN A 48 -13.04 -0.92 3.95
CA ASN A 48 -13.67 -0.63 5.23
C ASN A 48 -13.87 -1.89 6.08
N LEU A 49 -14.24 -3.01 5.46
CA LEU A 49 -14.37 -4.29 6.16
C LEU A 49 -13.04 -4.66 6.81
N CYS A 50 -11.94 -4.61 6.05
CA CYS A 50 -10.59 -4.89 6.56
C CYS A 50 -10.26 -4.01 7.79
N LEU A 51 -10.62 -2.73 7.73
CA LEU A 51 -10.36 -1.80 8.83
C LEU A 51 -11.20 -2.11 10.08
N THR A 52 -12.46 -2.50 9.89
CA THR A 52 -13.38 -2.78 11.01
C THR A 52 -13.16 -4.14 11.64
N THR A 53 -12.76 -5.15 10.87
CA THR A 53 -12.49 -6.50 11.38
C THR A 53 -11.06 -6.66 11.88
N GLY A 54 -10.14 -5.81 11.43
CA GLY A 54 -8.71 -5.98 11.71
C GLY A 54 -8.09 -7.16 10.95
N ASP A 55 -8.74 -7.64 9.89
CA ASP A 55 -8.27 -8.76 9.07
C ASP A 55 -8.29 -8.41 7.57
N ILE A 56 -7.63 -9.21 6.75
CA ILE A 56 -7.56 -9.08 5.30
C ILE A 56 -7.99 -10.39 4.62
N PRO A 57 -8.43 -10.34 3.34
CA PRO A 57 -8.68 -11.55 2.56
C PRO A 57 -7.50 -12.53 2.62
N ALA A 58 -7.79 -13.83 2.63
CA ALA A 58 -6.75 -14.85 2.72
C ALA A 58 -5.78 -14.77 1.53
N GLU A 59 -6.31 -14.50 0.33
CA GLU A 59 -5.57 -14.34 -0.91
C GLU A 59 -4.62 -13.13 -0.88
N TRP A 60 -4.93 -12.11 -0.07
CA TRP A 60 -4.03 -10.96 0.11
C TRP A 60 -2.83 -11.28 0.99
N ARG A 61 -2.81 -12.43 1.67
CA ARG A 61 -1.68 -12.90 2.47
C ARG A 61 -0.58 -13.52 1.59
N ASP A 62 -0.94 -13.97 0.40
CA ASP A 62 0.00 -14.46 -0.61
C ASP A 62 0.72 -13.30 -1.31
N ALA A 63 1.92 -13.59 -1.82
CA ALA A 63 2.72 -12.63 -2.55
C ALA A 63 3.71 -13.30 -3.50
N LEU A 64 4.15 -12.56 -4.52
CA LEU A 64 5.23 -13.00 -5.40
C LEU A 64 6.58 -12.48 -4.91
N LEU A 65 7.54 -13.38 -4.70
CA LEU A 65 8.90 -13.06 -4.28
C LEU A 65 9.83 -12.99 -5.49
N TYR A 66 10.43 -11.82 -5.74
CA TYR A 66 11.39 -11.62 -6.82
C TYR A 66 12.76 -11.24 -6.24
N PRO A 67 13.79 -12.10 -6.40
CA PRO A 67 15.17 -11.74 -6.06
C PRO A 67 15.69 -10.66 -7.01
N ILE A 68 16.06 -9.50 -6.48
CA ILE A 68 16.76 -8.45 -7.24
C ILE A 68 18.21 -8.41 -6.81
N SER A 69 19.14 -8.35 -7.75
CA SER A 69 20.56 -8.31 -7.41
C SER A 69 20.95 -7.06 -6.59
N LYS A 70 21.79 -7.23 -5.56
CA LYS A 70 22.40 -6.10 -4.83
C LYS A 70 23.54 -5.44 -5.59
N THR A 71 24.26 -6.23 -6.39
CA THR A 71 25.51 -5.89 -7.10
C THR A 71 25.42 -6.35 -8.55
N MET A 72 26.17 -5.77 -9.49
CA MET A 72 26.10 -6.25 -10.89
C MET A 72 26.56 -7.72 -11.02
N GLU A 73 27.58 -8.09 -10.24
CA GLU A 73 28.07 -9.46 -10.16
C GLU A 73 27.37 -10.18 -9.00
N TRP A 74 26.44 -11.08 -9.31
CA TRP A 74 25.74 -11.88 -8.29
C TRP A 74 25.87 -13.38 -8.46
N GLU A 75 26.36 -13.85 -9.62
CA GLU A 75 26.74 -15.26 -9.87
C GLU A 75 25.66 -16.27 -9.42
N HIS A 76 24.39 -15.89 -9.55
CA HIS A 76 23.26 -16.72 -9.11
C HIS A 76 23.19 -16.98 -7.58
N GLN A 77 23.95 -16.24 -6.77
CA GLN A 77 23.97 -16.38 -5.31
C GLN A 77 22.84 -15.57 -4.66
N LEU A 78 21.87 -16.26 -4.05
CA LEU A 78 20.73 -15.63 -3.38
C LEU A 78 21.14 -14.68 -2.24
N THR A 79 22.25 -14.95 -1.55
CA THR A 79 22.81 -14.08 -0.49
C THR A 79 23.18 -12.68 -1.01
N LYS A 80 23.52 -12.58 -2.31
CA LYS A 80 23.82 -11.33 -3.02
C LYS A 80 22.55 -10.64 -3.58
N THR A 81 21.34 -11.09 -3.22
CA THR A 81 20.07 -10.48 -3.66
C THR A 81 19.35 -9.73 -2.53
N ARG A 82 18.52 -8.75 -2.90
CA ARG A 82 17.45 -8.17 -2.08
C ARG A 82 16.13 -8.68 -2.66
N PRO A 83 15.40 -9.55 -1.96
CA PRO A 83 14.07 -9.91 -2.42
C PRO A 83 13.15 -8.68 -2.38
N ILE A 84 12.34 -8.51 -3.41
CA ILE A 84 11.16 -7.66 -3.37
C ILE A 84 9.91 -8.54 -3.37
N THR A 85 8.88 -8.05 -2.68
CA THR A 85 7.61 -8.75 -2.56
C THR A 85 6.54 -7.97 -3.30
N LEU A 86 5.95 -8.57 -4.33
CA LEU A 86 4.82 -7.98 -5.04
C LEU A 86 3.52 -8.39 -4.36
N LEU A 87 2.90 -7.41 -3.71
CA LEU A 87 1.63 -7.55 -3.01
C LEU A 87 0.46 -7.17 -3.92
N GLU A 88 -0.72 -7.70 -3.56
CA GLU A 88 -2.00 -7.31 -4.15
C GLU A 88 -2.17 -5.80 -4.20
N THR A 89 -2.65 -5.31 -5.34
CA THR A 89 -2.74 -3.87 -5.59
C THR A 89 -3.75 -3.18 -4.68
N ILE A 90 -4.91 -3.81 -4.50
CA ILE A 90 -5.94 -3.30 -3.60
C ILE A 90 -5.44 -3.32 -2.15
N ARG A 91 -4.71 -4.38 -1.72
CA ARG A 91 -4.06 -4.43 -0.40
C ARG A 91 -3.14 -3.22 -0.19
N LYS A 92 -2.28 -2.91 -1.16
CA LYS A 92 -1.39 -1.74 -1.11
C LYS A 92 -2.17 -0.43 -0.96
N ALA A 93 -3.29 -0.28 -1.67
CA ALA A 93 -4.16 0.89 -1.54
C ALA A 93 -4.80 1.01 -0.14
N VAL A 94 -5.29 -0.10 0.43
CA VAL A 94 -5.83 -0.14 1.81
C VAL A 94 -4.76 0.26 2.82
N VAL A 95 -3.57 -0.35 2.75
CA VAL A 95 -2.46 -0.06 3.66
C VAL A 95 -2.01 1.41 3.52
N LYS A 96 -1.99 1.97 2.31
CA LYS A 96 -1.65 3.39 2.10
C LYS A 96 -2.55 4.32 2.91
N ILE A 97 -3.87 4.08 2.95
CA ILE A 97 -4.79 4.89 3.77
C ILE A 97 -4.55 4.69 5.26
N ILE A 98 -4.35 3.44 5.70
CA ILE A 98 -4.06 3.14 7.10
C ILE A 98 -2.78 3.88 7.54
N THR A 99 -1.72 3.79 6.75
CA THR A 99 -0.46 4.50 7.00
C THR A 99 -0.68 6.01 7.05
N GLN A 100 -1.42 6.60 6.11
CA GLN A 100 -1.71 8.04 6.13
C GLN A 100 -2.44 8.48 7.41
N LYS A 101 -3.47 7.73 7.83
CA LYS A 101 -4.21 8.01 9.07
C LYS A 101 -3.33 7.86 10.31
N LEU A 102 -2.51 6.81 10.37
CA LEU A 102 -1.56 6.61 11.46
C LEU A 102 -0.51 7.72 11.51
N SER A 103 0.07 8.10 10.37
CA SER A 103 1.04 9.20 10.30
C SER A 103 0.44 10.52 10.79
N GLN A 104 -0.82 10.82 10.45
CA GLN A 104 -1.50 12.01 10.95
C GLN A 104 -1.69 11.97 12.48
N ILE A 105 -2.10 10.82 13.03
CA ILE A 105 -2.24 10.64 14.48
C ILE A 105 -0.89 10.82 15.17
N ILE A 106 0.16 10.19 14.63
CA ILE A 106 1.52 10.27 15.15
C ILE A 106 2.02 11.72 15.18
N ALA A 107 1.81 12.47 14.09
CA ALA A 107 2.19 13.87 14.01
C ALA A 107 1.40 14.74 14.99
N ASN A 108 0.07 14.60 15.05
CA ASN A 108 -0.78 15.41 15.92
C ASN A 108 -0.50 15.21 17.42
N ASN A 109 0.07 14.06 17.79
CA ASN A 109 0.42 13.74 19.18
C ASN A 109 1.92 13.96 19.48
N ASN A 110 2.70 14.51 18.53
CA ASN A 110 4.15 14.72 18.66
C ASN A 110 4.88 13.46 19.19
N ILE A 111 4.49 12.27 18.69
CA ILE A 111 5.04 10.99 19.18
C ILE A 111 6.48 10.80 18.67
N LEU A 112 6.79 11.26 17.46
CA LEU A 112 8.14 11.19 16.87
C LEU A 112 8.96 12.42 17.26
N LYS A 113 10.26 12.22 17.43
CA LYS A 113 11.25 13.27 17.73
C LYS A 113 12.06 13.64 16.49
N GLU A 114 12.82 14.73 16.57
CA GLU A 114 13.61 15.27 15.45
C GLU A 114 14.67 14.29 14.93
N GLU A 115 15.15 13.38 15.77
CA GLU A 115 16.12 12.34 15.40
C GLU A 115 15.51 11.22 14.55
N ASN A 116 14.18 11.22 14.33
CA ASN A 116 13.47 10.26 13.49
C ASN A 116 13.42 10.70 12.02
N HIS A 117 14.54 10.64 11.31
CA HIS A 117 14.70 11.16 9.94
C HIS A 117 13.89 10.47 8.82
N ALA A 118 13.24 9.33 9.07
CA ALA A 118 12.59 8.52 8.03
C ALA A 118 11.04 8.57 8.04
N ALA A 119 10.42 9.13 9.07
CA ALA A 119 8.98 8.97 9.31
C ALA A 119 8.23 10.28 9.64
N LEU A 120 8.94 11.41 9.74
CA LEU A 120 8.32 12.71 10.02
C LEU A 120 7.58 13.22 8.78
N LEU A 121 6.30 13.57 8.95
CA LEU A 121 5.60 14.41 8.00
C LEU A 121 6.23 15.81 8.12
N TYR A 122 6.97 16.24 7.09
CA TYR A 122 7.43 17.63 7.01
C TYR A 122 6.20 18.53 6.81
N TYR A 123 5.62 19.01 7.90
CA TYR A 123 4.78 20.20 7.82
C TYR A 123 5.75 21.38 7.65
N ASN A 124 5.79 21.93 6.43
CA ASN A 124 6.40 23.24 6.23
C ASN A 124 5.60 24.23 7.10
N ASN A 125 6.29 24.84 8.06
CA ASN A 125 5.79 26.02 8.78
C ASN A 125 5.44 27.15 7.80
#